data_AF-A0A7G5C2H1-F1
#
_entry.id   AF-A0A7G5C2H1-F1
#
_cell.length_a   1.000
_cell.length_b   1.000
_cell.length_c   1.000
_cell.angle_alpha   90.00
_cell.angle_beta   90.00
_cell.angle_gamma   90.00
#
_symmetry.space_group_name_H-M   'P 1'
#
loop_
_entity.id
_entity.type
_entity.pdbx_description
1 polymer ?
#
loop_
_entity_poly.entity_id
_entity_poly.type
_entity_poly.pdbx_seq_one_letter_code
_entity_poly.pdbx_strand_id
1 'polypeptide(L)'
;MRNGLLLAGLGIGVWAVPTLFFLLFGDWVVLEVGDPYFGSSLFLLEMLSFLLLIGLALIVRLRLIKERGSATRFGFVAAAIGLLLGTFTVWHRDSVFTSFNEGQHHAYSVWMTLAYALTLVVPAVVDRLVKEPVKAEAHEQSTVPSAEEAIESNEQPSNPEQV
;
A
#
# COMPACT_ATOMS: atom_id res chain seq x y z
N MET A 1 -8.42 -13.03 -9.87
CA MET A 1 -9.55 -12.77 -8.94
C MET A 1 -9.11 -12.69 -7.47
N ARG A 2 -8.29 -13.61 -6.93
CA ARG A 2 -7.84 -13.59 -5.52
C ARG A 2 -7.19 -12.27 -5.05
N ASN A 3 -6.31 -11.67 -5.85
CA ASN A 3 -5.63 -10.42 -5.46
C ASN A 3 -6.59 -9.23 -5.29
N GLY A 4 -7.66 -9.14 -6.09
CA GLY A 4 -8.66 -8.09 -5.97
C GLY A 4 -9.48 -8.19 -4.68
N LEU A 5 -9.82 -9.42 -4.27
CA LEU A 5 -10.56 -9.68 -3.02
C LEU A 5 -9.72 -9.34 -1.79
N LEU A 6 -8.41 -9.63 -1.84
CA LEU A 6 -7.47 -9.26 -0.78
C LEU A 6 -7.30 -7.73 -0.67
N LEU A 7 -7.19 -7.04 -1.80
CA LEU A 7 -7.09 -5.58 -1.84
C LEU A 7 -8.37 -4.91 -1.33
N ALA A 8 -9.54 -5.42 -1.72
CA ALA A 8 -10.82 -4.91 -1.26
C ALA A 8 -11.01 -5.16 0.25
N GLY A 9 -10.73 -6.37 0.73
CA GLY A 9 -10.80 -6.70 2.16
C GLY A 9 -9.83 -5.86 2.99
N LEU A 10 -8.63 -5.61 2.47
CA LEU A 10 -7.66 -4.75 3.14
C LEU A 10 -8.12 -3.28 3.15
N GLY A 11 -8.72 -2.80 2.06
CA GLY A 11 -9.34 -1.46 1.99
C GLY A 11 -10.49 -1.29 3.00
N ILE A 12 -11.34 -2.30 3.16
CA ILE A 12 -12.36 -2.32 4.22
C ILE A 12 -11.69 -2.25 5.59
N GLY A 13 -10.59 -3.00 5.80
CA GLY A 13 -9.80 -2.92 7.03
C GLY A 13 -9.26 -1.52 7.31
N VAL A 14 -8.74 -0.83 6.28
CA VAL A 14 -8.23 0.55 6.39
C VAL A 14 -9.31 1.53 6.83
N TRP A 15 -10.57 1.30 6.46
CA TRP A 15 -11.69 2.09 6.94
C TRP A 15 -12.21 1.65 8.31
N ALA A 16 -12.34 0.35 8.54
CA ALA A 16 -12.98 -0.21 9.73
C ALA A 16 -12.15 0.04 11.00
N VAL A 17 -10.83 -0.07 10.92
CA VAL A 17 -9.92 0.14 12.06
C VAL A 17 -10.04 1.56 12.63
N PRO A 18 -9.84 2.64 11.86
CA PRO A 18 -10.02 4.00 12.37
C PRO A 18 -11.48 4.26 12.78
N THR A 19 -12.47 3.78 12.03
CA THR A 19 -13.89 3.96 12.41
C THR A 19 -14.17 3.37 13.78
N LEU A 20 -13.69 2.15 14.06
CA LEU A 20 -13.83 1.51 15.36
C LEU A 20 -13.04 2.26 16.45
N PHE A 21 -11.84 2.76 16.12
CA PHE A 21 -11.06 3.59 17.04
C PHE A 21 -11.82 4.85 17.46
N PHE A 22 -12.46 5.56 16.52
CA PHE A 22 -13.30 6.72 16.84
C PHE A 22 -14.57 6.34 17.58
N LEU A 23 -15.14 5.16 17.32
CA LEU A 23 -16.30 4.69 18.08
C LEU A 23 -15.94 4.46 19.56
N LEU A 24 -14.74 3.93 19.83
CA LEU A 24 -14.30 3.60 21.19
C LEU A 24 -13.66 4.78 21.94
N PHE A 25 -12.87 5.60 21.26
CA PHE A 25 -12.04 6.64 21.86
C PHE A 25 -12.32 8.05 21.32
N GLY A 26 -13.27 8.18 20.39
CA GLY A 26 -13.53 9.41 19.67
C GLY A 26 -13.90 10.59 20.56
N ASP A 27 -14.72 10.36 21.59
CA ASP A 27 -15.11 11.40 22.55
C ASP A 27 -13.90 12.02 23.28
N TRP A 28 -12.85 11.23 23.50
CA TRP A 28 -11.65 11.66 24.20
C TRP A 28 -10.57 12.23 23.28
N VAL A 29 -10.48 11.69 22.06
CA VAL A 29 -9.39 12.02 21.13
C VAL A 29 -9.78 13.14 20.16
N VAL A 30 -11.06 13.25 19.79
CA VAL A 30 -11.60 14.28 18.90
C VAL A 30 -12.10 15.42 19.75
N LEU A 31 -11.38 16.54 19.70
CA LEU A 31 -11.84 17.78 20.32
C LEU A 31 -12.75 18.55 19.39
N GLU A 32 -13.64 19.35 19.98
CA GLU A 32 -14.59 20.17 19.25
C GLU A 32 -13.89 21.30 18.47
N VAL A 33 -14.46 21.69 17.32
CA VAL A 33 -14.02 22.86 16.54
C VAL A 33 -14.36 24.14 17.32
N GLY A 34 -13.45 24.54 18.19
CA GLY A 34 -13.64 25.65 19.13
C GLY A 34 -12.77 25.51 20.38
N ASP A 35 -12.29 24.30 20.67
CA ASP A 35 -11.36 24.04 21.76
C ASP A 35 -9.95 24.60 21.42
N PRO A 36 -9.27 25.28 22.37
CA PRO A 36 -7.91 25.79 22.15
C PRO A 36 -6.88 24.71 21.79
N TYR A 37 -7.14 23.44 22.15
CA TYR A 37 -6.27 22.30 21.86
C TYR A 37 -6.68 21.52 20.61
N PHE A 38 -7.71 21.96 19.88
CA PHE A 38 -8.19 21.31 18.65
C PHE A 38 -7.05 21.02 17.66
N GLY A 39 -6.20 22.01 17.39
CA GLY A 39 -5.07 21.85 16.46
C GLY A 39 -4.07 20.79 16.92
N SER A 40 -3.78 20.72 18.21
CA SER A 40 -2.87 19.73 18.80
C SER A 40 -3.44 18.32 18.71
N SER A 41 -4.73 18.17 19.03
CA SER A 41 -5.47 16.90 18.86
C SER A 41 -5.43 16.46 17.40
N LEU A 42 -5.82 17.33 16.47
CA LEU A 42 -5.83 17.03 15.03
C LEU A 42 -4.43 16.61 14.54
N PHE A 43 -3.39 17.33 14.95
CA PHE A 43 -2.01 16.97 14.61
C PHE A 43 -1.61 15.59 15.16
N LEU A 44 -2.01 15.25 16.40
CA LEU A 44 -1.76 13.93 16.99
C LEU A 44 -2.48 12.82 16.20
N LEU A 45 -3.74 13.03 15.86
CA LEU A 45 -4.53 12.11 15.04
C LEU A 45 -3.90 11.91 13.67
N GLU A 46 -3.44 13.00 13.05
CA GLU A 46 -2.78 12.98 11.75
C GLU A 46 -1.46 12.23 11.82
N MET A 47 -0.64 12.49 12.83
CA MET A 47 0.63 11.79 13.04
C MET A 47 0.41 10.29 13.26
N LEU A 48 -0.60 9.91 14.06
CA LEU A 48 -0.97 8.52 14.29
C LEU A 48 -1.43 7.85 12.98
N SER A 49 -2.27 8.54 12.20
CA SER A 49 -2.77 8.07 10.90
C SER A 49 -1.62 7.87 9.92
N PHE A 50 -0.69 8.81 9.86
CA PHE A 50 0.52 8.73 9.06
C PHE A 50 1.39 7.53 9.45
N LEU A 51 1.61 7.31 10.75
CA LEU A 51 2.40 6.19 11.25
C LEU A 51 1.75 4.83 10.88
N LEU A 52 0.43 4.72 11.05
CA LEU A 52 -0.34 3.53 10.67
C LEU A 52 -0.28 3.28 9.16
N LEU A 53 -0.42 4.33 8.34
CA LEU A 53 -0.33 4.22 6.89
C LEU A 53 1.05 3.79 6.42
N ILE A 54 2.13 4.28 7.04
CA ILE A 54 3.49 3.80 6.75
C ILE A 54 3.62 2.33 7.11
N GLY A 55 3.21 1.95 8.32
CA GLY A 55 3.25 0.55 8.78
C GLY A 55 2.50 -0.37 7.83
N LEU A 56 1.31 0.04 7.40
CA LEU A 56 0.48 -0.71 6.47
C LEU A 56 1.10 -0.78 5.05
N ALA A 57 1.60 0.34 4.52
CA ALA A 57 2.26 0.38 3.22
C ALA A 57 3.50 -0.53 3.20
N LEU A 58 4.27 -0.56 4.28
CA LEU A 58 5.39 -1.48 4.47
C LEU A 58 4.91 -2.93 4.54
N ILE A 59 3.90 -3.26 5.35
CA ILE A 59 3.36 -4.62 5.45
C ILE A 59 2.87 -5.12 4.08
N VAL A 60 2.13 -4.29 3.33
CA VAL A 60 1.63 -4.67 2.00
C VAL A 60 2.78 -4.98 1.05
N ARG A 61 3.82 -4.14 1.06
CA ARG A 61 4.97 -4.27 0.16
C ARG A 61 5.92 -5.41 0.55
N LEU A 62 6.20 -5.58 1.84
CA LEU A 62 7.13 -6.59 2.36
C LEU A 62 6.48 -7.98 2.44
N ARG A 63 5.19 -8.05 2.77
CA ARG A 63 4.52 -9.32 3.13
C ARG A 63 3.50 -9.80 2.10
N LEU A 64 2.84 -8.92 1.35
CA LEU A 64 1.72 -9.30 0.49
C LEU A 64 2.08 -9.39 -1.00
N ILE A 65 2.70 -8.36 -1.58
CA ILE A 65 2.93 -8.31 -3.04
C ILE A 65 4.29 -7.66 -3.34
N LYS A 66 5.27 -8.49 -3.74
CA LYS A 66 6.62 -8.09 -4.14
C LYS A 66 6.69 -7.61 -5.60
N GLU A 67 5.62 -6.98 -6.10
CA GLU A 67 5.53 -6.44 -7.46
C GLU A 67 5.50 -4.89 -7.43
N ARG A 68 6.14 -4.28 -8.43
CA ARG A 68 6.23 -2.81 -8.61
C ARG A 68 4.83 -2.20 -8.68
N GLY A 69 4.60 -1.11 -7.95
CA GLY A 69 3.35 -0.33 -8.04
C GLY A 69 2.14 -0.93 -7.33
N SER A 70 2.30 -2.05 -6.63
CA SER A 70 1.19 -2.68 -5.90
C SER A 70 0.74 -1.85 -4.70
N ALA A 71 1.63 -1.12 -4.04
CA ALA A 71 1.30 -0.26 -2.91
C ALA A 71 0.43 0.94 -3.33
N THR A 72 0.71 1.54 -4.48
CA THR A 72 -0.07 2.66 -5.03
C THR A 72 -1.48 2.21 -5.44
N ARG A 73 -1.60 1.04 -6.10
CA ARG A 73 -2.91 0.46 -6.43
C ARG A 73 -3.71 0.12 -5.18
N PHE A 74 -3.04 -0.38 -4.15
CA PHE A 74 -3.66 -0.61 -2.85
C PHE A 74 -4.17 0.70 -2.23
N GLY A 75 -3.34 1.73 -2.12
CA GLY A 75 -3.73 3.03 -1.58
C GLY A 75 -4.95 3.62 -2.32
N PHE A 76 -4.97 3.52 -3.64
CA PHE A 76 -6.11 3.98 -4.45
C PHE A 76 -7.40 3.19 -4.18
N VAL A 77 -7.34 1.85 -4.17
CA VAL A 77 -8.52 1.01 -3.89
C VAL A 77 -9.01 1.20 -2.46
N ALA A 78 -8.09 1.29 -1.49
CA ALA A 78 -8.41 1.56 -0.10
C ALA A 78 -9.06 2.93 0.09
N ALA A 79 -8.55 3.97 -0.57
CA ALA A 79 -9.15 5.30 -0.55
C ALA A 79 -10.53 5.32 -1.22
N ALA A 80 -10.71 4.64 -2.36
CA ALA A 80 -11.99 4.60 -3.06
C ALA A 80 -13.09 3.89 -2.23
N ILE A 81 -12.78 2.70 -1.70
CA ILE A 81 -13.68 1.96 -0.81
C ILE A 81 -13.91 2.76 0.47
N GLY A 82 -12.84 3.25 1.08
CA GLY A 82 -12.91 4.03 2.30
C GLY A 82 -13.77 5.28 2.16
N LEU A 83 -13.61 6.06 1.08
CA LEU A 83 -14.42 7.26 0.84
C LEU A 83 -15.89 6.93 0.64
N LEU A 84 -16.21 5.83 -0.04
CA LEU A 84 -17.61 5.38 -0.19
C LEU A 84 -18.22 5.05 1.18
N LEU A 85 -17.51 4.27 1.99
CA LEU A 85 -18.00 3.92 3.34
C LEU A 85 -17.99 5.14 4.27
N GLY A 86 -16.99 6.00 4.19
CA GLY A 86 -16.88 7.24 4.95
C GLY A 86 -18.00 8.22 4.62
N THR A 87 -18.42 8.28 3.36
CA THR A 87 -19.61 9.06 2.96
C THR A 87 -20.86 8.52 3.65
N PHE A 88 -21.02 7.19 3.71
CA PHE A 88 -22.14 6.58 4.44
C PHE A 88 -22.08 6.84 5.95
N THR A 89 -20.87 6.77 6.53
CA THR A 89 -20.61 7.10 7.94
C THR A 89 -20.97 8.54 8.25
N VAL A 90 -20.61 9.49 7.39
CA VAL A 90 -20.93 10.92 7.58
C VAL A 90 -22.40 11.20 7.35
N TRP A 91 -23.05 10.52 6.40
CA TRP A 91 -24.50 10.60 6.21
C TRP A 91 -25.23 10.16 7.47
N HIS A 92 -24.86 9.00 8.03
CA HIS A 92 -25.50 8.41 9.23
C HIS A 92 -24.71 8.73 10.50
N ARG A 93 -24.07 9.90 10.56
CA ARG A 93 -23.11 10.26 11.63
C ARG A 93 -23.69 10.14 13.03
N ASP A 94 -24.95 10.53 13.22
CA ASP A 94 -25.62 10.48 14.53
C ASP A 94 -25.91 9.04 14.98
N SER A 95 -26.03 8.10 14.03
CA SER A 95 -26.25 6.68 14.32
C SER A 95 -24.94 5.90 14.48
N VAL A 96 -23.87 6.31 13.79
CA VAL A 96 -22.57 5.64 13.86
C VAL A 96 -21.74 6.14 15.05
N PHE A 97 -21.78 7.44 15.33
CA PHE A 97 -21.08 8.08 16.44
C PHE A 97 -22.09 8.77 17.36
N THR A 98 -22.88 7.97 18.08
CA THR A 98 -23.93 8.46 18.99
C THR A 98 -23.39 9.30 20.15
N SER A 99 -22.11 9.15 20.48
CA SER A 99 -21.43 9.89 21.56
C SER A 99 -20.91 11.26 21.12
N PHE A 100 -20.86 11.57 19.83
CA PHE A 100 -20.23 12.78 19.34
C PHE A 100 -21.17 13.99 19.44
N ASN A 101 -20.60 15.14 19.76
CA ASN A 101 -21.28 16.42 19.63
C ASN A 101 -21.14 17.00 18.20
N GLU A 102 -21.87 18.07 17.90
CA GLU A 102 -21.90 18.66 16.56
C GLU A 102 -20.50 19.12 16.09
N GLY A 103 -19.71 19.77 16.94
CA GLY A 103 -18.36 20.18 16.57
C GLY A 103 -17.34 19.03 16.52
N GLN A 104 -17.54 17.91 17.21
CA GLN A 104 -16.75 16.68 17.05
C GLN A 104 -17.04 16.00 15.72
N HIS A 105 -18.29 16.03 15.23
CA HIS A 105 -18.59 15.58 13.86
C HIS A 105 -17.88 16.43 12.82
N HIS A 106 -17.81 17.75 13.03
CA HIS A 106 -17.03 18.64 12.17
C HIS A 106 -15.52 18.31 12.24
N ALA A 107 -14.96 18.18 13.43
CA ALA A 107 -13.56 17.80 13.64
C ALA A 107 -13.19 16.48 12.96
N TYR A 108 -14.05 15.47 13.09
CA TYR A 108 -13.90 14.17 12.43
C TYR A 108 -13.90 14.32 10.90
N SER A 109 -14.79 15.14 10.33
CA SER A 109 -14.81 15.36 8.89
C SER A 109 -13.53 16.04 8.38
N VAL A 110 -12.98 17.00 9.13
CA VAL A 110 -11.70 17.65 8.78
C VAL A 110 -10.57 16.62 8.81
N TRP A 111 -10.45 15.86 9.90
CA TRP A 111 -9.46 14.77 9.99
C TRP A 111 -9.61 13.77 8.85
N MET A 112 -10.84 13.37 8.50
CA MET A 112 -11.11 12.41 7.44
C MET A 112 -10.53 12.88 6.09
N THR A 113 -10.67 14.16 5.75
CA THR A 113 -10.14 14.70 4.48
C THR A 113 -8.62 14.59 4.40
N LEU A 114 -7.92 14.90 5.50
CA LEU A 114 -6.46 14.80 5.59
C LEU A 114 -6.01 13.33 5.58
N ALA A 115 -6.68 12.48 6.35
CA ALA A 115 -6.39 11.05 6.39
C ALA A 115 -6.52 10.39 5.01
N TYR A 116 -7.53 10.74 4.20
CA TYR A 116 -7.63 10.21 2.83
C TYR A 116 -6.58 10.78 1.88
N ALA A 117 -6.21 12.05 2.04
CA ALA A 117 -5.09 12.61 1.29
C ALA A 117 -3.79 11.84 1.60
N LEU A 118 -3.50 11.56 2.87
CA LEU A 118 -2.37 10.72 3.27
C LEU A 118 -2.49 9.28 2.76
N THR A 119 -3.70 8.70 2.77
CA THR A 119 -3.94 7.34 2.28
C THR A 119 -3.57 7.19 0.79
N LEU A 120 -3.67 8.26 0.01
CA LEU A 120 -3.20 8.31 -1.37
C LEU A 120 -1.70 8.62 -1.48
N VAL A 121 -1.21 9.60 -0.72
CA VAL A 121 0.17 10.09 -0.83
C VAL A 121 1.19 9.10 -0.24
N VAL A 122 0.94 8.55 0.95
CA VAL A 122 1.90 7.70 1.67
C VAL A 122 2.28 6.46 0.86
N PRO A 123 1.34 5.66 0.32
CA PRO A 123 1.70 4.48 -0.46
C PRO A 123 2.44 4.85 -1.75
N ALA A 124 2.09 5.97 -2.39
CA ALA A 124 2.77 6.47 -3.59
C ALA A 124 4.21 6.91 -3.30
N VAL A 125 4.44 7.58 -2.17
CA VAL A 125 5.78 7.97 -1.72
C VAL A 125 6.60 6.75 -1.33
N VAL A 126 6.05 5.81 -0.55
CA VAL A 126 6.73 4.56 -0.17
C VAL A 126 7.07 3.72 -1.39
N ASP A 127 6.19 3.67 -2.39
CA ASP A 127 6.43 2.99 -3.66
C ASP A 127 7.64 3.60 -4.40
N ARG A 128 7.72 4.94 -4.46
CA ARG A 128 8.82 5.69 -5.09
C ARG A 128 10.13 5.67 -4.31
N LEU A 129 10.08 5.80 -2.98
CA LEU A 129 11.24 6.02 -2.12
C LEU A 129 12.05 4.72 -1.97
N VAL A 130 11.36 3.59 -1.90
CA VAL A 130 12.00 2.27 -1.97
C VAL A 130 12.16 1.90 -3.45
N LYS A 131 12.95 2.68 -4.20
CA LYS A 131 13.68 2.16 -5.35
C LYS A 131 14.90 1.45 -4.76
N GLU A 132 14.96 0.13 -4.86
CA GLU A 132 16.23 -0.58 -4.67
C GLU A 132 17.29 0.02 -5.59
N PRO A 133 18.59 0.00 -5.17
CA PRO A 133 19.68 0.55 -5.94
C PRO A 133 19.59 0.02 -7.35
N VAL A 134 19.90 0.90 -8.30
CA VAL A 134 20.18 0.54 -9.69
C VAL A 134 20.79 -0.85 -9.66
N LYS A 135 20.09 -1.82 -10.25
CA LYS A 135 20.67 -3.08 -10.67
C LYS A 135 21.88 -2.65 -11.49
N ALA A 136 23.02 -2.56 -10.83
CA ALA A 136 24.31 -2.31 -11.43
C ALA A 136 24.47 -3.51 -12.33
N GLU A 137 24.10 -3.27 -13.59
CA GLU A 137 24.62 -3.91 -14.76
C GLU A 137 24.84 -5.40 -14.57
N ALA A 138 23.73 -6.14 -14.64
CA ALA A 138 23.72 -7.41 -15.36
C ALA A 138 23.92 -7.15 -16.87
N HIS A 139 25.04 -6.49 -17.20
CA HIS A 139 25.67 -6.40 -18.51
C HIS A 139 27.03 -7.12 -18.47
N GLU A 140 27.15 -8.19 -17.67
CA GLU A 140 28.16 -9.24 -17.87
C GLU A 140 27.45 -10.58 -17.97
N GLN A 141 26.72 -10.79 -19.06
CA GLN A 141 26.39 -12.11 -19.59
C GLN A 141 25.95 -11.94 -21.06
N SER A 142 26.92 -11.63 -21.90
CA SER A 142 26.91 -12.03 -23.31
C SER A 142 28.29 -12.54 -23.66
N THR A 143 28.70 -13.61 -23.00
CA THR A 143 29.64 -14.59 -23.52
C THR A 143 29.48 -15.89 -22.75
N VAL A 144 29.64 -17.00 -23.48
CA VAL A 144 29.88 -18.40 -23.07
C VAL A 144 28.73 -19.33 -23.49
N PRO A 145 28.96 -20.54 -24.07
CA PRO A 145 30.19 -21.14 -24.66
C PRO A 145 29.98 -21.73 -26.07
N SER A 146 31.06 -21.99 -26.81
CA SER A 146 31.07 -23.19 -27.68
C SER A 146 32.47 -23.69 -27.99
N ALA A 147 32.61 -24.99 -27.73
CA ALA A 147 33.53 -25.93 -28.35
C ALA A 147 34.99 -25.88 -27.92
N GLU A 148 35.26 -26.42 -26.74
CA GLU A 148 36.43 -27.28 -26.57
C GLU A 148 35.96 -28.59 -25.91
N GLU A 149 36.48 -29.71 -26.40
CA GLU A 149 36.20 -31.12 -26.05
C GLU A 149 34.99 -31.83 -26.70
N ALA A 150 35.22 -32.34 -27.92
CA ALA A 150 34.75 -33.65 -28.34
C ALA A 150 35.85 -34.30 -29.19
N ILE A 151 36.76 -35.01 -28.52
CA ILE A 151 37.70 -35.95 -29.13
C ILE A 151 36.94 -37.25 -29.43
N GLU A 152 37.31 -37.91 -30.55
CA GLU A 152 37.03 -39.31 -30.90
C GLU A 152 35.58 -39.71 -31.20
N SER A 153 35.28 -39.91 -32.48
CA SER A 153 34.89 -41.22 -33.06
C SER A 153 34.18 -41.02 -34.40
N ASN A 154 34.91 -41.18 -35.50
CA ASN A 154 34.29 -41.60 -36.75
C ASN A 154 35.28 -42.45 -37.55
N GLU A 155 35.50 -43.67 -37.06
CA GLU A 155 35.74 -44.81 -37.93
C GLU A 155 34.44 -45.13 -38.67
N GLN A 156 34.42 -45.01 -39.99
CA GLN A 156 33.67 -45.90 -40.90
C GLN A 156 34.30 -45.82 -42.31
N PRO A 157 34.30 -46.88 -43.15
CA PRO A 157 35.51 -47.42 -43.75
C PRO A 157 35.47 -47.35 -45.29
N SER A 158 36.46 -48.00 -45.92
CA SER A 158 36.44 -48.55 -47.30
C SER A 158 36.33 -47.57 -48.49
N ASN A 159 37.51 -47.26 -49.10
CA ASN A 159 38.00 -47.73 -50.42
C ASN A 159 36.96 -48.05 -51.53
N PRO A 160 37.23 -47.90 -52.85
CA PRO A 160 38.49 -47.56 -53.56
C PRO A 160 38.34 -46.43 -54.61
N GLU A 161 39.47 -45.94 -55.16
CA GLU A 161 39.78 -45.95 -56.60
C GLU A 161 40.87 -44.93 -56.99
N GLN A 162 41.93 -45.45 -57.64
CA GLN A 162 42.65 -44.89 -58.80
C GLN A 162 43.38 -43.53 -58.59
N VAL A 163 44.70 -43.37 -58.82
CA VAL A 163 45.64 -43.90 -59.82
C VAL A 163 47.05 -43.82 -59.24
#